data_AF-A0A0Q4JL41-F1
#
_entry.id   AF-A0A0Q4JL41-F1
#
_cell.length_a   1.000
_cell.length_b   1.000
_cell.length_c   1.000
_cell.angle_alpha   90.00
_cell.angle_beta   90.00
_cell.angle_gamma   90.00
#
_symmetry.space_group_name_H-M   'P 1'
#
loop_
_entity.id
_entity.type
_entity.pdbx_description
1 polymer ?
#
loop_
_entity_poly.entity_id
_entity_poly.type
_entity_poly.pdbx_seq_one_letter_code
_entity_poly.pdbx_strand_id
1 'polypeptide(L)'
;MFGGAIDYAQVRLSRSKWAFFQPRDTVMAPRGCIHFHPKGDLWCDDFTHANLTLQGLFVHEMTHIWQHQRGVFLPLARHPWCRYDYAFRPGVALHRYGIEQQGEIVRHAFLLRAGATVAGAPPLAQYESVLPFVPQVLI
;
A
#
# COMPACT_ATOMS: atom_id res chain seq x y z
N MET A 1 4.43 -10.13 -2.92
CA MET A 1 3.73 -9.47 -1.78
C MET A 1 2.30 -9.98 -1.65
N PHE A 2 1.39 -9.64 -2.57
CA PHE A 2 -0.05 -9.97 -2.46
C PHE A 2 -0.43 -11.35 -3.02
N GLY A 3 0.45 -12.00 -3.79
CA GLY A 3 0.15 -13.31 -4.40
C GLY A 3 -1.12 -13.24 -5.25
N GLY A 4 -1.98 -14.25 -5.15
CA GLY A 4 -3.28 -14.28 -5.83
C GLY A 4 -4.39 -13.42 -5.20
N ALA A 5 -4.09 -12.60 -4.19
CA ALA A 5 -5.11 -11.81 -3.49
C ALA A 5 -5.61 -10.60 -4.29
N ILE A 6 -4.92 -10.22 -5.38
CA ILE A 6 -5.30 -9.12 -6.27
C ILE A 6 -5.48 -9.69 -7.67
N ASP A 7 -6.60 -9.35 -8.31
CA ASP A 7 -6.75 -9.50 -9.75
C ASP A 7 -6.00 -8.36 -10.45
N TYR A 8 -4.75 -8.64 -10.83
CA TYR A 8 -3.86 -7.67 -11.47
C TYR A 8 -4.35 -7.19 -12.83
N ALA A 9 -5.18 -7.99 -13.53
CA ALA A 9 -5.69 -7.62 -14.85
C ALA A 9 -6.66 -6.44 -14.79
N GLN A 10 -7.26 -6.18 -13.64
CA GLN A 10 -8.16 -5.04 -13.41
C GLN A 10 -7.43 -3.78 -12.92
N VAL A 11 -6.18 -3.90 -12.49
CA VAL A 11 -5.43 -2.78 -11.93
C VAL A 11 -5.02 -1.82 -13.03
N ARG A 12 -5.17 -0.52 -12.78
CA ARG A 12 -4.73 0.54 -13.70
C ARG A 12 -3.81 1.50 -12.96
N LEU A 13 -2.83 2.02 -13.69
CA LEU A 13 -1.99 3.13 -13.26
C LEU A 13 -2.24 4.29 -14.22
N SER A 14 -2.36 5.49 -13.68
CA SER A 14 -2.61 6.68 -14.49
C SER A 14 -1.73 7.82 -14.03
N ARG A 15 -1.03 8.44 -14.98
CA ARG A 15 -0.33 9.71 -14.80
C ARG A 15 -1.29 10.88 -14.95
N SER A 16 -2.34 10.88 -14.12
CA SER A 16 -3.36 11.92 -14.07
C SER A 16 -3.78 12.16 -12.62
N LYS A 17 -4.35 13.33 -12.35
CA LYS A 17 -4.97 13.60 -11.06
C LYS A 17 -6.30 12.85 -10.97
N TRP A 18 -6.59 12.27 -9.80
CA TRP A 18 -7.93 11.78 -9.49
C TRP A 18 -8.89 12.93 -9.16
N ALA A 19 -8.45 13.89 -8.33
CA ALA A 19 -9.22 15.07 -7.95
C ALA A 19 -8.49 16.35 -8.36
N PHE A 20 -9.25 17.42 -8.63
CA PHE A 20 -8.69 18.70 -9.06
C PHE A 20 -7.62 19.23 -8.08
N PHE A 21 -7.85 19.03 -6.78
CA PHE A 21 -7.01 19.48 -5.67
C PHE A 21 -6.00 18.44 -5.17
N GLN A 22 -5.77 17.34 -5.89
CA GLN A 22 -4.72 16.37 -5.53
C GLN A 22 -3.34 17.07 -5.52
N PRO A 23 -2.59 17.07 -4.42
CA PRO A 23 -1.23 17.61 -4.35
C PRO A 23 -0.24 16.85 -5.25
N ARG A 24 0.91 17.47 -5.56
CA ARG A 24 1.91 16.89 -6.48
C ARG A 24 2.65 15.69 -5.92
N ASP A 25 2.82 15.67 -4.61
CA ASP A 25 3.53 14.69 -3.79
C ASP A 25 2.58 13.63 -3.20
N THR A 26 1.34 13.55 -3.69
CA THR A 26 0.33 12.60 -3.20
C THR A 26 -0.08 11.63 -4.31
N VAL A 27 -0.14 10.35 -3.99
CA VAL A 27 -0.73 9.29 -4.83
C VAL A 27 -2.12 8.95 -4.30
N MET A 28 -3.05 8.63 -5.20
CA MET A 28 -4.42 8.28 -4.82
C MET A 28 -4.90 7.04 -5.56
N ALA A 29 -5.33 6.01 -4.83
CA ALA A 29 -5.91 4.79 -5.40
C ALA A 29 -7.39 4.57 -4.99
N PRO A 30 -8.33 5.46 -5.36
CA PRO A 30 -9.69 5.45 -4.80
C PRO A 30 -10.60 4.35 -5.34
N ARG A 31 -10.35 3.85 -6.56
CA ARG A 31 -11.27 2.96 -7.29
C ARG A 31 -10.55 2.02 -8.27
N GLY A 32 -9.58 1.23 -7.81
CA GLY A 32 -8.91 0.25 -8.67
C GLY A 32 -7.91 0.83 -9.68
N CYS A 33 -7.79 2.15 -9.76
CA CYS A 33 -6.74 2.86 -10.48
C CYS A 33 -5.88 3.67 -9.51
N ILE A 34 -4.56 3.60 -9.65
CA ILE A 34 -3.58 4.40 -8.90
C ILE A 34 -3.25 5.64 -9.72
N HIS A 35 -3.54 6.82 -9.16
CA HIS A 35 -3.39 8.12 -9.80
C HIS A 35 -2.16 8.85 -9.28
N PHE A 36 -1.18 9.04 -10.16
CA PHE A 36 0.03 9.79 -9.92
C PHE A 36 -0.13 11.19 -10.50
N HIS A 37 0.17 12.21 -9.71
CA HIS A 37 0.06 13.58 -10.18
C HIS A 37 1.02 13.80 -11.38
N PRO A 38 0.54 14.34 -12.53
CA PRO A 38 1.34 14.39 -13.76
C PRO A 38 2.58 15.28 -13.66
N LYS A 39 2.53 16.29 -12.79
CA LYS A 39 3.64 17.22 -12.47
C LYS A 39 4.40 16.86 -11.17
N GLY A 40 4.27 15.64 -10.68
CA GLY A 40 5.01 15.13 -9.53
C GLY A 40 6.04 14.08 -9.94
N ASP A 41 6.88 13.68 -8.99
CA ASP A 41 8.05 12.81 -9.23
C ASP A 41 7.84 11.37 -8.73
N LEU A 42 6.61 11.00 -8.38
CA LEU A 42 6.25 9.69 -7.84
C LEU A 42 5.90 8.64 -8.92
N TRP A 43 5.81 9.05 -10.19
CA TRP A 43 5.58 8.15 -11.31
C TRP A 43 6.87 7.41 -11.69
N CYS A 44 6.74 6.12 -11.98
CA CYS A 44 7.77 5.32 -12.61
C CYS A 44 7.11 4.45 -13.70
N ASP A 45 7.77 4.30 -14.86
CA ASP A 45 7.29 3.42 -15.93
C ASP A 45 7.38 1.95 -15.52
N ASP A 46 8.34 1.63 -14.65
CA ASP A 46 8.50 0.30 -14.06
C ASP A 46 8.96 0.39 -12.60
N PHE A 47 8.00 0.23 -11.68
CA PHE A 47 8.27 0.27 -10.26
C PHE A 47 9.20 -0.86 -9.79
N THR A 48 9.38 -1.97 -10.51
CA THR A 48 10.30 -3.04 -10.07
C THR A 48 11.77 -2.62 -10.11
N HIS A 49 12.09 -1.62 -10.93
CA HIS A 49 13.43 -1.04 -11.05
C HIS A 49 13.59 0.29 -10.29
N ALA A 50 12.54 0.77 -9.64
CA ALA A 50 12.58 2.01 -8.87
C ALA A 50 13.39 1.83 -7.56
N ASN A 51 13.75 2.94 -6.89
CA ASN A 51 14.32 2.85 -5.56
C ASN A 51 13.32 2.27 -4.54
N LEU A 52 13.82 1.74 -3.42
CA LEU A 52 12.98 1.09 -2.40
C LEU A 52 11.87 1.98 -1.83
N THR A 53 12.07 3.29 -1.77
CA THR A 53 11.04 4.23 -1.32
C THR A 53 9.83 4.22 -2.27
N LEU A 54 10.07 4.30 -3.58
CA LEU A 54 9.01 4.25 -4.59
C LEU A 54 8.39 2.86 -4.71
N GLN A 55 9.18 1.79 -4.58
CA GLN A 55 8.65 0.43 -4.49
C GLN A 55 7.71 0.27 -3.29
N GLY A 56 8.11 0.76 -2.12
CA GLY A 56 7.30 0.74 -0.91
C GLY A 56 6.01 1.56 -1.05
N LEU A 57 6.08 2.76 -1.65
CA LEU A 57 4.91 3.57 -1.96
C LEU A 57 3.94 2.84 -2.89
N PHE A 58 4.45 2.20 -3.94
CA PHE A 58 3.62 1.42 -4.84
C PHE A 58 2.94 0.24 -4.13
N VAL A 59 3.65 -0.46 -3.23
CA VAL A 59 3.08 -1.54 -2.41
C VAL A 59 1.99 -1.01 -1.46
N HIS A 60 2.17 0.18 -0.87
CA HIS A 60 1.13 0.85 -0.09
C HIS A 60 -0.14 1.06 -0.92
N GLU A 61 -0.01 1.67 -2.10
CA GLU A 61 -1.15 1.94 -2.98
C GLU A 61 -1.80 0.65 -3.52
N MET A 62 -1.03 -0.40 -3.76
CA MET A 62 -1.56 -1.73 -4.10
C MET A 62 -2.38 -2.35 -2.96
N THR A 63 -2.12 -1.97 -1.71
CA THR A 63 -2.97 -2.37 -0.57
C THR A 63 -4.36 -1.73 -0.69
N HIS A 64 -4.45 -0.49 -1.16
CA HIS A 64 -5.73 0.16 -1.44
C HIS A 64 -6.47 -0.48 -2.63
N ILE A 65 -5.74 -0.90 -3.66
CA ILE A 65 -6.31 -1.70 -4.76
C ILE A 65 -6.93 -3.01 -4.21
N TRP A 66 -6.20 -3.72 -3.36
CA TRP A 66 -6.70 -4.92 -2.70
C TRP A 66 -7.94 -4.65 -1.83
N GLN A 67 -7.93 -3.60 -1.02
CA GLN A 67 -9.09 -3.18 -0.23
C GLN A 67 -10.29 -2.90 -1.14
N HIS A 68 -10.09 -2.18 -2.24
CA HIS A 68 -11.13 -1.88 -3.21
C HIS A 68 -11.74 -3.13 -3.84
N GLN A 69 -10.91 -4.09 -4.28
CA GLN A 69 -11.38 -5.35 -4.85
C GLN A 69 -12.18 -6.20 -3.84
N ARG A 70 -11.97 -5.98 -2.54
CA ARG A 70 -12.77 -6.58 -1.45
C ARG A 70 -14.03 -5.80 -1.08
N GLY A 71 -14.40 -4.79 -1.86
CA GLY A 71 -15.61 -4.00 -1.67
C GLY A 71 -15.45 -2.79 -0.75
N VAL A 72 -14.23 -2.41 -0.36
CA VAL A 72 -14.01 -1.18 0.42
C VAL A 72 -14.16 0.03 -0.51
N PHE A 73 -15.14 0.88 -0.22
CA PHE A 73 -15.27 2.16 -0.91
C PHE A 73 -14.36 3.22 -0.26
N LEU A 74 -13.13 3.29 -0.77
CA LEU A 74 -12.06 4.11 -0.19
C LEU A 74 -12.41 5.60 -0.04
N PRO A 75 -13.16 6.26 -0.95
CA PRO A 75 -13.52 7.66 -0.75
C PRO A 75 -14.40 7.92 0.48
N LEU A 76 -15.23 6.95 0.91
CA LEU A 76 -15.98 7.06 2.17
C LEU A 76 -15.18 6.54 3.36
N ALA A 77 -14.30 5.56 3.15
CA ALA A 77 -13.49 4.98 4.22
C ALA A 77 -12.29 5.87 4.61
N ARG A 78 -11.74 6.69 3.68
CA ARG A 78 -10.71 7.71 3.93
C ARG A 78 -11.36 8.97 4.50
N HIS A 79 -11.66 8.99 5.79
CA HIS A 79 -12.07 10.21 6.48
C HIS A 79 -10.85 11.11 6.78
N PRO A 80 -10.97 12.45 6.80
CA PRO A 80 -9.91 13.40 7.16
C PRO A 80 -9.06 13.11 8.42
N TRP A 81 -9.49 12.20 9.31
CA TRP A 81 -8.77 11.83 10.53
C TRP A 81 -8.06 10.47 10.44
N CYS A 82 -7.96 9.89 9.24
CA CYS A 82 -7.16 8.69 9.01
C CYS A 82 -5.70 8.94 9.44
N ARG A 83 -5.20 8.08 10.32
CA ARG A 83 -3.84 8.15 10.83
C ARG A 83 -2.96 7.14 10.10
N TYR A 84 -1.76 7.58 9.77
CA TYR A 84 -0.71 6.71 9.24
C TYR A 84 0.02 5.98 10.38
N ASP A 85 0.18 6.65 11.52
CA ASP A 85 0.78 6.04 12.71
C ASP A 85 -0.08 4.89 13.23
N TYR A 86 0.57 3.77 13.51
CA TYR A 86 -0.03 2.63 14.17
C TYR A 86 0.92 2.08 15.23
N ALA A 87 0.34 1.51 16.29
CA ALA A 87 1.07 0.68 17.23
C ALA A 87 0.78 -0.78 16.89
N PHE A 88 1.82 -1.56 16.67
CA PHE A 88 1.65 -2.98 16.45
C PHE A 88 1.09 -3.63 17.72
N ARG A 89 -0.01 -4.37 17.59
CA ARG A 89 -0.65 -5.07 18.71
C ARG A 89 -0.64 -6.58 18.43
N PRO A 90 0.00 -7.39 19.30
CA PRO A 90 0.01 -8.85 19.16
C PRO A 90 -1.41 -9.42 19.02
N GLY A 91 -1.61 -10.35 18.08
CA GLY A 91 -2.89 -11.02 17.85
C GLY A 91 -3.98 -10.17 17.17
N VAL A 92 -3.71 -8.91 16.84
CA VAL A 92 -4.68 -8.05 16.13
C VAL A 92 -4.57 -8.29 14.63
N ALA A 93 -5.65 -8.79 14.03
CA ALA A 93 -5.73 -9.04 12.59
C ALA A 93 -5.71 -7.73 11.76
N LEU A 94 -5.18 -7.78 10.53
CA LEU A 94 -4.98 -6.61 9.67
C LEU A 94 -6.24 -5.75 9.49
N HIS A 95 -7.42 -6.39 9.32
CA HIS A 95 -8.69 -5.69 9.09
C HIS A 95 -9.16 -4.83 10.28
N ARG A 96 -8.56 -4.98 11.46
CA ARG A 96 -8.85 -4.16 12.65
C ARG A 96 -8.08 -2.84 12.67
N TYR A 97 -7.10 -2.68 11.80
CA TYR A 97 -6.38 -1.43 11.60
C TYR A 97 -7.12 -0.53 10.59
N GLY A 98 -6.93 0.77 10.69
CA GLY A 98 -7.44 1.73 9.70
C GLY A 98 -6.83 1.48 8.32
N ILE A 99 -7.52 1.89 7.25
CA ILE A 99 -7.12 1.57 5.88
C ILE A 99 -5.71 2.07 5.49
N GLU A 100 -5.30 3.25 5.98
CA GLU A 100 -3.93 3.78 5.80
C GLU A 100 -2.91 2.99 6.61
N GLN A 101 -3.26 2.61 7.84
CA GLN A 101 -2.41 1.79 8.70
C GLN A 101 -2.19 0.41 8.08
N GLN A 102 -3.23 -0.17 7.46
CA GLN A 102 -3.07 -1.42 6.71
C GLN A 102 -2.08 -1.25 5.56
N GLY A 103 -2.16 -0.14 4.81
CA GLY A 103 -1.19 0.20 3.77
C GLY A 103 0.24 0.28 4.30
N GLU A 104 0.45 1.01 5.39
CA GLU A 104 1.78 1.17 6.01
C GLU A 104 2.31 -0.15 6.60
N ILE A 105 1.45 -0.97 7.22
CA ILE A 105 1.84 -2.32 7.71
C ILE A 105 2.34 -3.19 6.55
N VAL A 106 1.64 -3.18 5.42
CA VAL A 106 2.03 -3.98 4.23
C VAL A 106 3.30 -3.43 3.59
N ARG A 107 3.44 -2.10 3.50
CA ARG A 107 4.65 -1.42 3.02
C ARG A 107 5.86 -1.74 3.90
N HIS A 108 5.74 -1.63 5.21
CA HIS A 108 6.83 -1.95 6.14
C HIS A 108 7.24 -3.42 6.06
N ALA A 109 6.28 -4.35 5.96
CA ALA A 109 6.59 -5.76 5.75
C ALA A 109 7.40 -5.99 4.47
N PHE A 110 7.03 -5.32 3.37
CA PHE A 110 7.76 -5.36 2.11
C PHE A 110 9.19 -4.81 2.24
N LEU A 111 9.35 -3.64 2.86
CA LEU A 111 10.66 -3.01 3.05
C LEU A 111 11.58 -3.87 3.91
N LEU A 112 11.06 -4.45 5.00
CA LEU A 112 11.81 -5.36 5.87
C LEU A 112 12.23 -6.64 5.14
N ARG A 113 11.37 -7.20 4.27
CA ARG A 113 11.74 -8.34 3.41
C ARG A 113 12.86 -8.01 2.43
N ALA A 114 12.92 -6.76 1.97
CA ALA A 114 13.99 -6.26 1.10
C ALA A 114 15.28 -5.88 1.86
N GLY A 115 15.33 -6.11 3.18
CA GLY A 115 16.50 -5.80 4.01
C GLY A 115 16.62 -4.32 4.42
N ALA A 116 15.58 -3.51 4.20
CA ALA A 116 15.58 -2.13 4.64
C ALA A 116 15.32 -2.00 6.15
N THR A 117 15.85 -0.95 6.76
CA THR A 117 15.55 -0.59 8.15
C THR A 117 14.37 0.38 8.18
N VAL A 118 13.35 0.05 8.97
CA VAL A 118 12.21 0.94 9.26
C VAL A 118 12.30 1.35 10.73
N ALA A 119 12.47 2.65 11.00
CA ALA A 119 12.64 3.15 12.36
C ALA A 119 11.42 2.84 13.23
N GLY A 120 11.64 2.22 14.40
CA GLY A 120 10.57 1.84 15.33
C GLY A 120 9.71 0.65 14.89
N ALA A 121 10.00 0.03 13.73
CA ALA A 121 9.28 -1.16 13.31
C ALA A 121 9.67 -2.39 14.15
N PRO A 122 8.70 -3.24 14.53
CA PRO A 122 9.01 -4.55 15.09
C PRO A 122 9.72 -5.48 14.08
N PRO A 123 10.21 -6.65 14.52
CA PRO A 123 10.79 -7.64 13.61
C PRO A 123 9.81 -8.09 12.52
N LEU A 124 10.34 -8.44 11.33
CA LEU A 124 9.56 -8.91 10.17
C LEU A 124 8.56 -10.01 10.53
N ALA A 125 8.94 -10.98 11.37
CA ALA A 125 8.07 -12.08 11.78
C ALA A 125 6.74 -11.61 12.41
N GLN A 126 6.74 -10.46 13.10
CA GLN A 126 5.50 -9.88 13.64
C GLN A 126 4.59 -9.40 12.52
N TYR A 127 5.13 -8.70 11.52
CA TYR A 127 4.35 -8.30 10.35
C TYR A 127 3.76 -9.51 9.63
N GLU A 128 4.56 -10.55 9.40
CA GLU A 128 4.12 -11.76 8.69
C GLU A 128 2.97 -12.48 9.40
N SER A 129 2.89 -12.39 10.73
CA SER A 129 1.78 -12.97 11.51
C SER A 129 0.43 -12.27 11.29
N VAL A 130 0.43 -11.03 10.78
CA VAL A 130 -0.78 -10.20 10.59
C VAL A 130 -1.22 -10.16 9.13
N LEU A 131 -0.30 -10.39 8.20
CA LEU A 131 -0.57 -10.31 6.77
C LEU A 131 -1.46 -11.47 6.30
N PRO A 132 -2.58 -11.21 5.61
CA PRO A 132 -3.45 -12.25 5.07
C PRO A 132 -2.93 -12.82 3.74
N PHE A 133 -1.70 -12.48 3.35
CA PHE A 133 -1.12 -12.86 2.06
C PHE A 133 -0.13 -13.99 2.29
N VAL A 134 -0.32 -15.09 1.60
CA VAL A 134 0.62 -16.21 1.64
C VAL A 134 1.90 -15.76 0.95
N PRO A 135 3.09 -15.88 1.59
CA PRO A 135 4.35 -15.70 0.89
C PRO A 135 4.43 -16.73 -0.22
N GLN A 136 4.46 -16.31 -1.49
CA GLN A 136 4.88 -17.21 -2.55
C GLN A 136 6.38 -17.40 -2.39
N VAL A 137 6.78 -18.62 -2.02
CA VAL A 137 8.16 -19.08 -2.21
C VAL A 137 8.39 -19.07 -3.71
N LEU A 138 9.29 -18.21 -4.18
CA LEU A 138 9.81 -18.31 -5.54
C LEU A 138 10.57 -19.64 -5.59
N ILE A 139 9.99 -20.63 -6.27
CA ILE A 139 10.63 -21.90 -6.60
C ILE A 139 11.48 -21.70 -7.85
#